data_AF-A0AAU5X1X9-F1
#
_entry.id   AF-A0AAU5X1X9-F1
#
_cell.length_a   1.000
_cell.length_b   1.000
_cell.length_c   1.000
_cell.angle_alpha   90.00
_cell.angle_beta   90.00
_cell.angle_gamma   90.00
#
_symmetry.space_group_name_H-M   'P 1'
#
loop_
_entity.id
_entity.type
_entity.pdbx_description
1 polymer ?
#
loop_
_entity_poly.entity_id
_entity_poly.type
_entity_poly.pdbx_seq_one_letter_code
_entity_poly.pdbx_strand_id
1 'polypeptide(L)'
;MSPIDLSTAIRAATGFAAAYATYSYAESVQTYLERLRSTATPELYATLARAAATPGLLSRRTRDHEAATAQAVPERIRTIGPASLILVVGLRENITSSTGPRQHTERLAVTATKTTGTWLISDVEPASAGDAGNESTFHASAP
;
A
#
# COMPACT_ATOMS: atom_id res chain seq x y z
N MET A 1 -16.15 3.91 17.15
CA MET A 1 -15.09 2.87 17.09
C MET A 1 -14.64 2.54 18.51
N SER A 2 -14.42 1.27 18.84
CA SER A 2 -13.84 0.86 20.14
C SER A 2 -12.30 0.90 20.12
N PRO A 3 -11.61 0.90 21.27
CA PRO A 3 -10.14 0.82 21.30
C PRO A 3 -9.56 -0.42 20.62
N ILE A 4 -10.23 -1.58 20.77
CA ILE A 4 -9.84 -2.84 20.10
C ILE A 4 -9.97 -2.69 18.59
N ASP A 5 -11.08 -2.13 18.12
CA ASP A 5 -11.29 -1.87 16.69
C ASP A 5 -10.22 -0.93 16.13
N LEU A 6 -9.90 0.14 16.85
CA LEU A 6 -8.85 1.08 16.45
C LEU A 6 -7.49 0.39 16.30
N SER A 7 -7.07 -0.39 17.31
CA SER A 7 -5.79 -1.12 17.27
C SER A 7 -5.75 -2.15 16.13
N THR A 8 -6.90 -2.73 15.77
CA THR A 8 -7.03 -3.70 14.68
C THR A 8 -6.93 -3.02 13.33
N ALA A 9 -7.62 -1.89 13.15
CA ALA A 9 -7.54 -1.07 11.94
C ALA A 9 -6.12 -0.55 11.69
N ILE A 10 -5.42 -0.08 12.73
CA ILE A 10 -4.03 0.40 12.62
C ILE A 10 -3.10 -0.73 12.18
N ARG A 11 -3.23 -1.94 12.76
CA ARG A 11 -2.45 -3.11 12.34
C ARG A 11 -2.74 -3.51 10.90
N ALA A 12 -4.02 -3.53 10.50
CA ALA A 12 -4.41 -3.87 9.13
C ALA A 12 -3.77 -2.88 8.13
N ALA A 13 -3.88 -1.57 8.38
CA ALA A 13 -3.31 -0.54 7.53
C ALA A 13 -1.77 -0.60 7.45
N THR A 14 -1.11 -0.78 8.60
CA THR A 14 0.36 -0.86 8.65
C THR A 14 0.87 -2.13 7.95
N GLY A 15 0.22 -3.27 8.21
CA GLY A 15 0.59 -4.55 7.59
C GLY A 15 0.36 -4.54 6.07
N PHE A 16 -0.77 -3.98 5.63
CA PHE A 16 -1.04 -3.77 4.21
C PHE A 16 0.05 -2.91 3.56
N ALA A 17 0.40 -1.76 4.14
CA ALA A 17 1.39 -0.86 3.56
C ALA A 17 2.78 -1.51 3.39
N ALA A 18 3.23 -2.28 4.38
CA ALA A 18 4.48 -3.02 4.28
C ALA A 18 4.42 -4.11 3.19
N ALA A 19 3.31 -4.84 3.09
CA ALA A 19 3.12 -5.86 2.07
C ALA A 19 2.99 -5.28 0.65
N TYR A 20 2.35 -4.12 0.54
CA TYR A 20 2.17 -3.34 -0.69
C TYR A 20 3.52 -2.90 -1.25
N ALA A 21 4.38 -2.31 -0.42
CA ALA A 21 5.70 -1.80 -0.82
C ALA A 21 6.82 -2.86 -0.88
N THR A 22 6.50 -4.14 -0.64
CA THR A 22 7.45 -5.24 -0.81
C THR A 22 7.21 -5.88 -2.16
N TYR A 23 8.24 -6.09 -2.98
CA TYR A 23 8.09 -6.75 -4.27
C TYR A 23 9.41 -7.32 -4.79
N SER A 24 9.35 -8.17 -5.81
CA SER A 24 10.54 -8.68 -6.50
C SER A 24 10.30 -8.86 -7.99
N TYR A 25 11.28 -8.48 -8.82
CA TYR A 25 11.29 -8.81 -10.25
C TYR A 25 11.20 -10.32 -10.53
N ALA A 26 11.59 -11.16 -9.57
CA ALA A 26 11.59 -12.62 -9.68
C ALA A 26 10.26 -13.26 -9.25
N GLU A 27 9.34 -12.50 -8.66
CA GLU A 27 8.02 -13.02 -8.28
C GLU A 27 6.98 -12.76 -9.38
N SER A 28 5.95 -13.59 -9.42
CA SER A 28 4.83 -13.36 -10.33
C SER A 28 3.91 -12.27 -9.80
N VAL A 29 3.22 -11.55 -10.69
CA VAL A 29 2.17 -10.60 -10.30
C VAL A 29 1.11 -11.26 -9.42
N GLN A 30 0.77 -12.53 -9.70
CA GLN A 30 -0.20 -13.28 -8.92
C GLN A 30 0.29 -13.51 -7.48
N THR A 31 1.56 -13.87 -7.28
CA THR A 31 2.16 -14.04 -5.95
C THR A 31 2.14 -12.74 -5.14
N TYR A 32 2.49 -11.62 -5.79
CA TYR A 32 2.39 -10.29 -5.18
C TYR A 32 0.94 -9.97 -4.76
N LEU A 33 -0.03 -10.20 -5.64
CA LEU A 33 -1.45 -9.89 -5.37
C LEU A 33 -2.05 -10.79 -4.29
N GLU A 34 -1.72 -12.08 -4.26
CA GLU A 34 -2.21 -13.02 -3.24
C GLU A 34 -1.89 -12.56 -1.82
N ARG A 35 -0.72 -11.94 -1.62
CA ARG A 35 -0.34 -11.35 -0.33
C ARG A 35 -1.26 -10.19 0.10
N LEU A 36 -1.84 -9.47 -0.86
CA LEU A 36 -2.72 -8.32 -0.59
C LEU A 36 -4.21 -8.70 -0.50
N ARG A 37 -4.59 -9.86 -1.04
CA ARG A 37 -5.99 -10.26 -1.20
C ARG A 37 -6.81 -10.27 0.08
N SER A 38 -6.24 -10.70 1.21
CA SER A 38 -6.95 -10.80 2.49
C SER A 38 -7.03 -9.48 3.26
N THR A 39 -6.30 -8.46 2.80
CA THR A 39 -6.20 -7.16 3.48
C THR A 39 -6.79 -6.02 2.67
N ALA A 40 -7.06 -6.21 1.38
CA ALA A 40 -7.70 -5.22 0.52
C ALA A 40 -9.20 -5.53 0.32
N THR A 41 -10.02 -4.49 0.09
CA THR A 41 -11.37 -4.68 -0.45
C THR A 41 -11.28 -5.20 -1.89
N PRO A 42 -12.35 -5.83 -2.43
CA PRO A 42 -12.37 -6.28 -3.82
C PRO A 42 -12.08 -5.17 -4.83
N GLU A 43 -12.56 -3.96 -4.58
CA GLU A 43 -12.40 -2.80 -5.46
C GLU A 43 -10.94 -2.32 -5.48
N LEU A 44 -10.31 -2.20 -4.32
CA LEU A 44 -8.90 -1.86 -4.23
C LEU A 44 -8.04 -2.95 -4.87
N TYR A 45 -8.32 -4.23 -4.58
CA TYR A 45 -7.62 -5.36 -5.16
C TYR A 45 -7.65 -5.34 -6.70
N ALA A 46 -8.82 -5.08 -7.31
CA ALA A 46 -8.94 -4.97 -8.77
C ALA A 46 -8.14 -3.81 -9.35
N THR A 47 -7.99 -2.72 -8.58
CA THR A 47 -7.16 -1.57 -8.97
C THR A 47 -5.67 -1.90 -8.89
N LEU A 48 -5.24 -2.54 -7.79
CA LEU A 48 -3.88 -3.03 -7.61
C LEU A 48 -3.48 -4.05 -8.69
N ALA A 49 -4.39 -4.95 -9.06
CA ALA A 49 -4.15 -5.95 -10.10
C ALA A 49 -3.84 -5.31 -11.47
N ARG A 50 -4.60 -4.28 -11.85
CA ARG A 50 -4.36 -3.53 -13.09
C ARG A 50 -3.01 -2.81 -13.04
N ALA A 51 -2.71 -2.15 -11.92
CA ALA A 51 -1.47 -1.41 -11.76
C ALA A 51 -0.23 -2.32 -11.80
N ALA A 52 -0.24 -3.42 -11.04
CA ALA A 52 0.87 -4.37 -10.97
C ALA A 52 1.15 -5.09 -12.29
N ALA A 53 0.13 -5.22 -13.17
CA ALA A 53 0.26 -5.82 -14.48
C ALA A 53 0.73 -4.83 -15.58
N THR A 54 1.08 -3.59 -15.23
CA THR A 54 1.51 -2.58 -16.22
C THR A 54 2.79 -3.02 -16.94
N PRO A 55 2.80 -3.19 -18.28
CA PRO A 55 3.96 -3.75 -18.99
C PRO A 55 5.26 -2.95 -18.80
N GLY A 56 5.16 -1.61 -18.75
CA GLY A 56 6.32 -0.74 -18.54
C GLY A 56 6.95 -0.88 -17.16
N LEU A 57 6.13 -1.13 -16.12
CA LEU A 57 6.61 -1.40 -14.76
C LEU A 57 7.35 -2.73 -14.70
N LEU A 58 6.72 -3.79 -15.20
CA LEU A 58 7.31 -5.14 -15.21
C LEU A 58 8.61 -5.17 -16.01
N SER A 59 8.63 -4.57 -17.21
CA SER A 59 9.82 -4.53 -18.06
C SER A 59 10.98 -3.79 -17.38
N ARG A 60 10.70 -2.69 -16.67
CA ARG A 60 11.71 -1.94 -15.92
C ARG A 60 12.32 -2.81 -14.82
N ARG A 61 11.47 -3.38 -13.96
CA ARG A 61 11.92 -4.20 -12.82
C ARG A 61 12.73 -5.40 -13.24
N THR A 62 12.27 -6.11 -14.27
CA THR A 62 13.00 -7.27 -14.81
C THR A 62 14.36 -6.87 -15.37
N ARG A 63 14.43 -5.79 -16.16
CA ARG A 63 15.71 -5.30 -16.70
C ARG A 63 16.68 -4.86 -15.60
N ASP A 64 16.15 -4.21 -14.57
CA ASP A 64 16.96 -3.60 -13.52
C ASP A 64 17.16 -4.54 -12.32
N HIS A 65 16.67 -5.79 -12.39
CA HIS A 65 16.63 -6.76 -11.28
C HIS A 65 16.11 -6.14 -9.97
N GLU A 66 15.05 -5.34 -10.08
CA GLU A 66 14.57 -4.53 -8.96
C GLU A 66 13.71 -5.35 -7.99
N ALA A 67 14.07 -5.31 -6.72
CA ALA A 67 13.28 -5.88 -5.63
C ALA A 67 13.30 -4.92 -4.43
N ALA A 68 12.20 -4.84 -3.70
CA ALA A 68 12.07 -4.02 -2.51
C ALA A 68 11.61 -4.87 -1.32
N THR A 69 12.21 -4.63 -0.15
CA THR A 69 11.67 -5.06 1.14
C THR A 69 11.28 -3.83 1.94
N ALA A 70 10.01 -3.76 2.36
CA ALA A 70 9.48 -2.60 3.05
C ALA A 70 9.19 -2.84 4.52
N GLN A 71 9.36 -1.77 5.31
CA GLN A 71 8.85 -1.65 6.67
C GLN A 71 7.88 -0.46 6.71
N ALA A 72 6.79 -0.62 7.46
CA ALA A 72 5.80 0.43 7.67
C ALA A 72 5.67 0.73 9.17
N VAL A 73 5.56 2.01 9.52
CA VAL A 73 5.28 2.46 10.89
C VAL A 73 4.06 3.38 10.90
N PRO A 74 3.13 3.24 11.85
CA PRO A 74 2.02 4.18 11.99
C PRO A 74 2.57 5.53 12.48
N GLU A 75 2.25 6.63 11.79
CA GLU A 75 2.72 7.97 12.16
C GLU A 75 1.61 8.84 12.75
N ARG A 76 0.48 8.94 12.04
CA ARG A 76 -0.61 9.86 12.42
C ARG A 76 -1.96 9.33 11.95
N ILE A 77 -2.97 9.45 12.80
CA ILE A 77 -4.36 9.25 12.37
C ILE A 77 -4.88 10.57 11.78
N ARG A 78 -5.35 10.54 10.52
CA ARG A 78 -5.99 11.68 9.85
C ARG A 78 -7.46 11.80 10.23
N THR A 79 -8.19 10.68 10.13
CA THR A 79 -9.64 10.65 10.32
C THR A 79 -10.04 9.36 11.02
N ILE A 80 -10.98 9.47 11.97
CA ILE A 80 -11.61 8.32 12.63
C ILE A 80 -13.12 8.42 12.46
N GLY A 81 -13.73 7.35 11.95
CA GLY A 81 -15.17 7.17 11.90
C GLY A 81 -15.63 5.96 12.73
N PRO A 82 -16.95 5.67 12.79
CA PRO A 82 -17.47 4.50 13.50
C PRO A 82 -16.91 3.17 12.96
N ALA A 83 -16.71 3.09 11.63
CA ALA A 83 -16.28 1.92 10.88
C ALA A 83 -15.25 2.26 9.78
N SER A 84 -14.51 3.37 9.94
CA SER A 84 -13.48 3.82 9.01
C SER A 84 -12.31 4.47 9.76
N LEU A 85 -11.10 4.34 9.21
CA LEU A 85 -9.87 4.96 9.69
C LEU A 85 -9.04 5.41 8.47
N ILE A 86 -8.55 6.65 8.49
CA ILE A 86 -7.48 7.09 7.58
C ILE A 86 -6.20 7.23 8.41
N LEU A 87 -5.21 6.38 8.13
CA LEU A 87 -3.92 6.35 8.82
C LEU A 87 -2.81 6.79 7.88
N VAL A 88 -2.01 7.75 8.31
CA VAL A 88 -0.71 8.03 7.69
C VAL A 88 0.31 7.03 8.21
N VAL A 89 0.92 6.29 7.29
CA VAL A 89 2.00 5.35 7.55
C VAL A 89 3.28 5.84 6.91
N GLY A 90 4.38 5.80 7.66
CA GLY A 90 5.71 6.02 7.13
C GLY A 90 6.25 4.70 6.58
N LEU A 91 6.67 4.71 5.32
CA LEU A 91 7.32 3.59 4.64
C LEU A 91 8.82 3.80 4.53
N ARG A 92 9.55 2.71 4.73
CA ARG A 92 10.97 2.61 4.38
C ARG A 92 11.18 1.35 3.55
N GLU A 93 11.63 1.54 2.32
CA GLU A 93 11.97 0.47 1.40
C GLU A 93 13.48 0.34 1.28
N ASN A 94 13.98 -0.88 1.38
CA ASN A 94 15.33 -1.24 0.96
C ASN A 94 15.21 -1.88 -0.42
N ILE A 95 15.74 -1.19 -1.43
CA ILE A 95 15.61 -1.57 -2.82
C ILE A 95 16.96 -2.08 -3.30
N THR A 96 16.97 -3.26 -3.89
CA THR A 96 18.11 -3.85 -4.58
C THR A 96 17.86 -3.82 -6.07
N SER A 97 18.86 -3.43 -6.86
CA SER A 97 18.83 -3.45 -8.33
C SER A 97 20.22 -3.77 -8.88
N SER A 98 20.30 -3.94 -10.20
CA SER A 98 21.56 -4.09 -10.95
C SER A 98 22.47 -2.86 -10.86
N THR A 99 21.93 -1.69 -10.52
CA THR A 99 22.70 -0.44 -10.34
C THR A 99 23.17 -0.20 -8.90
N GLY A 100 22.82 -1.10 -7.97
CA GLY A 100 23.21 -1.04 -6.57
C GLY A 100 22.03 -0.80 -5.62
N PRO A 101 22.23 -0.99 -4.31
CA PRO A 101 21.18 -0.82 -3.33
C PRO A 101 20.84 0.66 -3.13
N ARG A 102 19.56 0.96 -2.88
CA ARG A 102 19.07 2.29 -2.49
C ARG A 102 18.00 2.17 -1.40
N GLN A 103 17.81 3.26 -0.67
CA GLN A 103 16.67 3.39 0.24
C GLN A 103 15.68 4.39 -0.34
N HIS A 104 14.40 4.06 -0.19
CA HIS A 104 13.31 4.96 -0.50
C HIS A 104 12.42 5.11 0.74
N THR A 105 11.93 6.31 0.96
CA THR A 105 11.02 6.62 2.07
C THR A 105 9.85 7.42 1.55
N GLU A 106 8.66 7.03 1.94
CA GLU A 106 7.41 7.68 1.54
C GLU A 106 6.45 7.70 2.71
N ARG A 107 5.44 8.58 2.65
CA ARG A 107 4.27 8.49 3.53
C ARG A 107 3.04 8.17 2.70
N LEU A 108 2.27 7.19 3.13
CA LEU A 108 0.99 6.85 2.52
C LEU A 108 -0.15 7.22 3.45
N ALA A 109 -1.24 7.73 2.90
CA ALA A 109 -2.54 7.71 3.55
C ALA A 109 -3.24 6.39 3.18
N VAL A 110 -3.56 5.60 4.19
CA VAL A 110 -4.19 4.28 4.04
C VAL A 110 -5.57 4.33 4.69
N THR A 111 -6.61 4.10 3.88
CA THR A 111 -7.99 4.07 4.35
C THR A 111 -8.41 2.65 4.63
N ALA A 112 -8.69 2.35 5.90
CA ALA A 112 -9.26 1.10 6.34
C ALA A 112 -10.76 1.27 6.61
N THR A 113 -11.56 0.32 6.15
CA THR A 113 -13.01 0.24 6.42
C THR A 113 -13.38 -1.10 7.04
N LYS A 114 -14.38 -1.08 7.92
CA LYS A 114 -14.88 -2.29 8.58
C LYS A 114 -16.04 -2.89 7.78
N THR A 115 -15.82 -4.04 7.16
CA THR A 115 -16.83 -4.80 6.41
C THR A 115 -17.08 -6.13 7.11
N THR A 116 -18.33 -6.42 7.47
CA THR A 116 -18.75 -7.69 8.11
C THR A 116 -17.87 -8.12 9.30
N GLY A 117 -17.38 -7.14 10.08
CA GLY A 117 -16.53 -7.38 11.25
C GLY A 117 -15.02 -7.40 10.99
N THR A 118 -14.59 -7.39 9.72
CA THR A 118 -13.19 -7.40 9.30
C THR A 118 -12.75 -6.02 8.84
N TRP A 119 -11.53 -5.61 9.19
CA TRP A 119 -10.91 -4.39 8.69
C TRP A 119 -10.16 -4.68 7.39
N LEU A 120 -10.58 -4.04 6.30
CA LEU A 120 -9.96 -4.13 4.98
C LEU A 120 -9.54 -2.75 4.51
N ILE A 121 -8.52 -2.70 3.68
CA ILE A 121 -8.03 -1.47 3.07
C ILE A 121 -8.82 -1.23 1.80
N SER A 122 -9.52 -0.09 1.77
CA SER A 122 -10.30 0.34 0.62
C SER A 122 -9.56 1.32 -0.27
N ASP A 123 -8.53 1.98 0.26
CA ASP A 123 -7.80 3.00 -0.46
C ASP A 123 -6.36 3.17 0.06
N VAL A 124 -5.45 3.51 -0.86
CA VAL A 124 -4.06 3.86 -0.57
C VAL A 124 -3.57 4.91 -1.55
N GLU A 125 -3.01 5.99 -1.03
CA GLU A 125 -2.50 7.12 -1.81
C GLU A 125 -1.26 7.74 -1.14
N PRO A 126 -0.42 8.48 -1.87
CA PRO A 126 0.60 9.33 -1.26
C PRO A 126 -0.07 10.25 -0.24
N ALA A 127 0.52 10.38 0.96
CA ALA A 127 -0.09 11.20 2.01
C ALA A 127 -0.31 12.65 1.53
N SER A 128 0.57 13.20 0.69
CA SER A 128 0.40 14.55 0.13
C SER A 128 -0.80 14.73 -0.80
N ALA A 129 -1.40 13.66 -1.34
CA ALA A 129 -2.52 13.75 -2.29
C ALA A 129 -3.76 14.43 -1.67
N GLY A 130 -4.03 14.17 -0.39
CA GLY A 130 -5.13 14.81 0.34
C GLY A 130 -4.85 16.25 0.82
N ASP A 131 -3.61 16.74 0.68
CA ASP A 131 -3.22 18.11 1.08
C ASP A 131 -3.34 19.12 -0.09
N ALA A 132 -3.40 18.62 -1.33
CA ALA A 132 -3.66 19.39 -2.53
C ALA A 132 -5.17 19.44 -2.81
N GLY A 133 -5.86 20.40 -2.21
CA GLY A 133 -7.25 20.66 -2.56
C GLY A 133 -7.35 21.05 -4.04
N ASN A 134 -7.86 20.14 -4.87
CA ASN A 134 -8.05 20.17 -6.34
C ASN A 134 -6.90 19.64 -7.22
N GLU A 135 -7.31 18.94 -8.30
CA GLU A 135 -6.52 18.29 -9.37
C GLU A 135 -6.36 16.76 -9.29
N SER A 136 -7.46 16.09 -9.67
CA SER A 136 -7.54 14.99 -10.64
C SER A 136 -6.30 14.09 -10.88
N THR A 137 -6.42 12.83 -10.44
CA THR A 137 -6.21 11.58 -11.20
C THR A 137 -5.66 10.54 -10.24
N PHE A 138 -6.54 9.66 -9.78
CA PHE A 138 -6.14 8.51 -8.98
C PHE A 138 -5.31 7.56 -9.86
N HIS A 139 -4.02 7.45 -9.57
CA HIS A 139 -3.20 6.32 -9.99
C HIS A 139 -2.75 5.65 -8.71
N ALA A 140 -3.38 4.52 -8.37
CA ALA A 140 -2.70 3.52 -7.58
C ALA A 140 -1.49 3.09 -8.41
N SER A 141 -0.38 3.81 -8.31
CA SER A 141 0.89 3.36 -8.80
C SER A 141 1.27 2.24 -7.87
N ALA A 142 0.98 0.99 -8.26
CA ALA A 142 1.63 -0.14 -7.61
C ALA A 142 3.12 0.23 -7.51
N PRO A 143 3.72 0.15 -6.32
CA PRO A 143 5.16 0.37 -6.18
C PRO A 143 5.85 -0.54 -7.17
#